data_AF-A0A8H7XZM5-F1
#
_entry.id   AF-A0A8H7XZM5-F1
#
_cell.length_a   1.000
_cell.length_b   1.000
_cell.length_c   1.000
_cell.angle_alpha   90.00
_cell.angle_beta   90.00
_cell.angle_gamma   90.00
#
_symmetry.space_group_name_H-M   'P 1'
#
loop_
_entity.id
_entity.type
_entity.pdbx_description
1 polymer ?
#
loop_
_entity_poly.entity_id
_entity_poly.type
_entity_poly.pdbx_seq_one_letter_code
_entity_poly.pdbx_strand_id
1 'polypeptide(L)'
;MPTATTTTVAKTALFQAQIPLKATLESSNIPPALSPFKSKTLEASVGTTLRSLYNRAARAFVLRDIPLTHTLLRSAFDLLQSPQSSTDSLSDQRRKWDILRITFESTVYTSPPSASDSLPEALREILSESPQALATSIYTRSLALFTPTAGSAQKTVLNAAYLPTQVLTTLVYCCLKVDAPDVGRVIIEDWLARRDNQADAGGDGYVKVLDLYCLHILPKLGQWDYAKEFLEYEGEMPAQKREHLKATLNNQYMQALAARRTFTPTQDATPSAPLSGSSSPRSYSPAPSSASSSSSSSLSTTSTHTVVPATSRGNRFSPSGLTNISQASSSSISVASDETATPIKQSGPIPLNGTIQSSNPAQRSSRSPSKARTMSSSASSAYSTPHPRAHLAHQVSARPGSPSIYALIRASLAPYLTSTKTTTFILLFVLVPLISFILRMRRQKRLLESGLGALGIGGGGTTAAGIAAAAVSAGSSNAELVRRRLHAAGGGAEGGVVSRAWWEIVRAVGDTVRMAGSGLV
;
A
#
# COMPACT_ATOMS: atom_id res chain seq x y z
N MET A 1 -46.47 53.37 12.82
CA MET A 1 -45.01 53.50 12.95
C MET A 1 -44.49 52.31 13.74
N PRO A 2 -43.68 51.41 13.17
CA PRO A 2 -43.02 50.36 13.94
C PRO A 2 -41.61 50.77 14.34
N THR A 3 -41.31 50.60 15.62
CA THR A 3 -40.04 50.87 16.29
C THR A 3 -39.00 49.82 15.89
N ALA A 4 -37.85 50.27 15.37
CA ALA A 4 -36.71 49.42 15.06
C ALA A 4 -35.82 49.25 16.30
N THR A 5 -35.64 48.01 16.75
CA THR A 5 -34.68 47.63 17.80
C THR A 5 -33.40 47.13 17.13
N THR A 6 -32.34 47.92 17.22
CA THR A 6 -30.99 47.57 16.77
C THR A 6 -30.28 46.78 17.86
N THR A 7 -29.94 45.51 17.60
CA THR A 7 -29.06 44.71 18.47
C THR A 7 -27.65 44.70 17.90
N THR A 8 -26.73 45.40 18.57
CA THR A 8 -25.30 45.33 18.32
C THR A 8 -24.71 44.08 18.98
N VAL A 9 -24.16 43.15 18.19
CA VAL A 9 -23.41 41.99 18.68
C VAL A 9 -21.94 42.38 18.85
N ALA A 10 -21.45 42.20 20.07
CA ALA A 10 -20.11 42.56 20.51
C ALA A 10 -19.07 41.48 20.17
N LYS A 11 -17.97 41.93 19.56
CA LYS A 11 -16.56 41.62 19.88
C LYS A 11 -16.21 40.16 20.21
N THR A 12 -15.74 39.46 19.18
CA THR A 12 -15.02 38.18 19.25
C THR A 12 -13.77 38.31 20.14
N ALA A 13 -13.79 37.67 21.31
CA ALA A 13 -12.62 37.53 22.16
C ALA A 13 -11.72 36.40 21.63
N LEU A 14 -10.50 36.75 21.21
CA LEU A 14 -9.42 35.81 20.95
C LEU A 14 -8.98 35.19 22.28
N PHE A 15 -9.52 34.01 22.62
CA PHE A 15 -8.98 33.20 23.70
C PHE A 15 -7.67 32.54 23.25
N GLN A 16 -6.57 33.26 23.43
CA GLN A 16 -5.24 32.69 23.46
C GLN A 16 -5.12 31.92 24.79
N ALA A 17 -5.30 30.60 24.75
CA ALA A 17 -5.07 29.74 25.90
C ALA A 17 -3.57 29.76 26.25
N GLN A 18 -3.16 30.75 27.04
CA GLN A 18 -1.83 30.81 27.63
C GLN A 18 -1.70 29.65 28.61
N ILE A 19 -1.02 28.59 28.16
CA ILE A 19 -0.51 27.54 29.04
C ILE A 19 0.53 28.24 29.94
N PRO A 20 0.39 28.20 31.28
CA PRO A 20 1.39 28.81 32.17
C PRO A 20 2.65 27.94 32.17
N LEU A 21 3.56 28.19 31.23
CA LEU A 21 4.93 27.70 31.28
C LEU A 21 5.71 28.57 32.28
N LYS A 22 5.56 28.28 33.57
CA LYS A 22 6.40 28.87 34.63
C LYS A 22 7.72 28.10 34.67
N ALA A 23 8.59 28.34 33.69
CA ALA A 23 9.98 27.89 33.71
C ALA A 23 10.85 29.08 34.13
N THR A 24 11.22 29.11 35.40
CA THR A 24 12.13 30.10 35.99
C THR A 24 13.52 29.90 35.37
N LEU A 25 13.93 30.81 34.47
CA LEU A 25 15.28 30.87 33.94
C LEU A 25 16.19 31.54 34.98
N GLU A 26 16.84 30.73 35.79
CA GLU A 26 17.89 31.19 36.70
C GLU A 26 19.17 31.42 35.89
N SER A 27 19.47 32.70 35.65
CA SER A 27 20.68 33.15 34.95
C SER A 27 21.88 33.04 35.90
N SER A 28 22.58 31.91 35.88
CA SER A 28 23.85 31.74 36.60
C SER A 28 25.04 31.69 35.64
N ASN A 29 26.01 32.55 35.96
CA ASN A 29 27.26 32.83 35.27
C ASN A 29 28.16 31.59 35.08
N ILE A 30 28.86 31.55 33.95
CA ILE A 30 29.81 30.52 33.51
C ILE A 30 31.11 30.57 34.35
N PRO A 31 31.74 29.42 34.64
CA PRO A 31 33.05 29.10 34.02
C PRO A 31 33.13 27.66 33.46
N PRO A 32 34.20 27.31 32.71
CA PRO A 32 34.12 26.42 31.54
C PRO A 32 34.56 24.97 31.77
N ALA A 33 34.28 24.17 30.74
CA ALA A 33 34.90 22.90 30.34
C ALA A 33 34.27 21.57 30.83
N LEU A 34 33.82 20.81 29.82
CA LEU A 34 33.76 19.35 29.72
C LEU A 34 32.77 18.59 30.61
N SER A 35 31.55 18.41 30.10
CA SER A 35 30.81 17.16 30.32
C SER A 35 29.69 16.94 29.28
N PRO A 36 29.71 15.85 28.48
CA PRO A 36 28.66 15.51 27.52
C PRO A 36 27.36 14.95 28.16
N PHE A 37 27.10 15.22 29.45
CA PHE A 37 26.02 14.59 30.21
C PHE A 37 24.70 15.38 30.26
N LYS A 38 24.63 16.60 29.71
CA LYS A 38 23.41 17.44 29.79
C LYS A 38 22.27 17.05 28.83
N SER A 39 22.51 16.24 27.80
CA SER A 39 21.46 15.91 26.81
C SER A 39 20.37 14.97 27.35
N LYS A 40 20.74 14.01 28.20
CA LYS A 40 19.81 12.92 28.62
C LYS A 40 18.66 13.41 29.52
N THR A 41 18.90 14.43 30.35
CA THR A 41 17.87 14.96 31.26
C THR A 41 16.78 15.74 30.51
N LEU A 42 17.13 16.41 29.42
CA LEU A 42 16.15 17.16 28.61
C LEU A 42 15.19 16.21 27.88
N GLU A 43 15.68 15.11 27.31
CA GLU A 43 14.84 14.12 26.60
C GLU A 43 13.79 13.48 27.52
N ALA A 44 14.14 13.19 28.77
CA ALA A 44 13.20 12.63 29.74
C ALA A 44 12.02 13.58 30.03
N SER A 45 12.30 14.89 30.16
CA SER A 45 11.30 15.94 30.36
C SER A 45 10.39 16.13 29.13
N VAL A 46 10.96 16.05 27.93
CA VAL A 46 10.19 16.08 26.68
C VAL A 46 9.27 14.86 26.59
N GLY A 47 9.76 13.67 26.95
CA GLY A 47 8.98 12.44 26.95
C GLY A 47 7.78 12.46 27.89
N THR A 48 7.89 13.06 29.08
CA THR A 48 6.75 13.20 30.02
C THR A 48 5.73 14.21 29.50
N THR A 49 6.19 15.33 28.93
CA THR A 49 5.33 16.35 28.31
C THR A 49 4.55 15.78 27.14
N LEU A 50 5.21 15.06 26.23
CA LEU A 50 4.59 14.39 25.08
C LEU A 50 3.55 13.35 25.51
N ARG A 51 3.80 12.60 26.59
CA ARG A 51 2.83 11.63 27.12
C ARG A 51 1.56 12.32 27.65
N SER A 52 1.73 13.44 28.36
CA SER A 52 0.60 14.25 28.86
C SER A 52 -0.22 14.82 27.70
N LEU A 53 0.45 15.42 26.71
CA LEU A 53 -0.18 15.96 25.49
C LEU A 53 -0.92 14.87 24.71
N TYR A 54 -0.34 13.67 24.59
CA TYR A 54 -0.94 12.56 23.85
C TYR A 54 -2.28 12.13 24.46
N ASN A 55 -2.33 11.97 25.78
CA ASN A 55 -3.56 11.60 26.48
C ASN A 55 -4.67 12.65 26.27
N ARG A 56 -4.30 13.94 26.28
CA ARG A 56 -5.24 15.04 26.01
C ARG A 56 -5.69 15.05 24.55
N ALA A 57 -4.78 14.86 23.60
CA ALA A 57 -5.06 14.83 22.17
C ALA A 57 -5.97 13.64 21.79
N ALA A 58 -5.69 12.46 22.35
CA ALA A 58 -6.50 11.27 22.16
C ALA A 58 -7.93 11.45 22.71
N ARG A 59 -8.08 12.03 23.92
CA ARG A 59 -9.41 12.35 24.47
C ARG A 59 -10.16 13.36 23.60
N ALA A 60 -9.50 14.45 23.20
CA ALA A 60 -10.09 15.44 22.30
C ALA A 60 -10.52 14.81 20.96
N PHE A 61 -9.70 13.89 20.41
CA PHE A 61 -10.01 13.19 19.18
C PHE A 61 -11.24 12.29 19.32
N VAL A 62 -11.34 11.52 20.40
CA VAL A 62 -12.52 10.67 20.70
C VAL A 62 -13.79 11.51 20.87
N LEU A 63 -13.68 12.68 21.50
CA LEU A 63 -14.79 13.63 21.65
C LEU A 63 -15.09 14.45 20.39
N ARG A 64 -14.34 14.22 19.29
CA ARG A 64 -14.44 14.95 18.03
C ARG A 64 -14.22 16.46 18.15
N ASP A 65 -13.41 16.89 19.11
CA ASP A 65 -12.94 18.27 19.23
C ASP A 65 -11.77 18.51 18.26
N ILE A 66 -12.11 18.67 16.98
CA ILE A 66 -11.16 18.78 15.86
C ILE A 66 -10.14 19.93 16.05
N PRO A 67 -10.55 21.16 16.42
CA PRO A 67 -9.61 22.27 16.61
C PRO A 67 -8.60 22.01 17.74
N LEU A 68 -9.06 21.44 18.86
CA LEU A 68 -8.18 21.12 19.98
C LEU A 68 -7.21 19.99 19.63
N THR A 69 -7.69 18.92 19.00
CA THR A 69 -6.82 17.82 18.54
C THR A 69 -5.74 18.33 17.59
N HIS A 70 -6.10 19.16 16.62
CA HIS A 70 -5.14 19.75 15.68
C HIS A 70 -4.08 20.61 16.39
N THR A 71 -4.51 21.45 17.34
CA THR A 71 -3.59 22.31 18.12
C THR A 71 -2.61 21.47 18.94
N LEU A 72 -3.08 20.42 19.60
CA LEU A 72 -2.24 19.52 20.40
C LEU A 72 -1.29 18.68 19.54
N LEU A 73 -1.72 18.23 18.36
CA LEU A 73 -0.86 17.56 17.38
C LEU A 73 0.26 18.49 16.96
N ARG A 74 -0.06 19.73 16.58
CA ARG A 74 0.94 20.73 16.17
C ARG A 74 1.98 20.96 17.27
N SER A 75 1.53 21.24 18.50
CA SER A 75 2.44 21.43 19.64
C SER A 75 3.32 20.20 19.92
N ALA A 76 2.82 18.98 19.69
CA ALA A 76 3.62 17.77 19.85
C ALA A 76 4.68 17.62 18.73
N PHE A 77 4.32 17.90 17.47
CA PHE A 77 5.27 17.84 16.37
C PHE A 77 6.34 18.94 16.41
N ASP A 78 6.05 20.09 17.04
CA ASP A 78 7.07 21.11 17.33
C ASP A 78 8.15 20.59 18.32
N LEU A 79 7.80 19.63 19.18
CA LEU A 79 8.73 18.98 20.13
C LEU A 79 9.41 17.72 19.53
N LEU A 80 8.78 17.07 18.55
CA LEU A 80 9.27 15.84 17.93
C LEU A 80 10.18 16.16 16.74
N GLN A 81 11.48 16.18 16.97
CA GLN A 81 12.47 16.34 15.90
C GLN A 81 12.76 15.00 15.20
N SER A 82 13.21 15.06 13.94
CA SER A 82 13.70 13.89 13.20
C SER A 82 14.90 13.25 13.94
N PRO A 83 15.06 11.91 13.85
CA PRO A 83 16.13 11.22 14.57
C PRO A 83 17.51 11.73 14.13
N GLN A 84 18.37 12.01 15.12
CA GLN A 84 19.79 12.31 14.87
C GLN A 84 20.65 11.05 14.86
N SER A 85 20.15 9.91 15.34
CA SER A 85 20.88 8.64 15.35
C SER A 85 19.92 7.48 15.15
N SER A 86 20.48 6.31 14.83
CA SER A 86 19.71 5.07 14.69
C SER A 86 19.03 4.64 16.01
N THR A 87 19.67 4.93 17.15
CA THR A 87 19.08 4.75 18.47
C THR A 87 18.48 6.06 18.94
N ASP A 88 17.18 6.08 19.20
CA ASP A 88 16.47 7.28 19.66
C ASP A 88 15.43 6.93 20.72
N SER A 89 15.51 7.61 21.86
CA SER A 89 14.61 7.46 23.01
C SER A 89 13.17 7.90 22.70
N LEU A 90 12.99 8.79 21.73
CA LEU A 90 11.71 9.33 21.29
C LEU A 90 11.09 8.54 20.12
N SER A 91 11.74 7.48 19.64
CA SER A 91 11.24 6.63 18.55
C SER A 91 9.81 6.12 18.80
N ASP A 92 9.54 5.62 20.02
CA ASP A 92 8.21 5.17 20.44
C ASP A 92 7.18 6.31 20.48
N GLN A 93 7.59 7.52 20.87
CA GLN A 93 6.71 8.68 20.91
C GLN A 93 6.38 9.15 19.50
N ARG A 94 7.38 9.28 18.61
CA ARG A 94 7.16 9.60 17.19
C ARG A 94 6.19 8.62 16.54
N ARG A 95 6.37 7.32 16.78
CA ARG A 95 5.45 6.28 16.30
C ARG A 95 4.01 6.51 16.75
N LYS A 96 3.79 6.72 18.05
CA LYS A 96 2.44 6.94 18.61
C LYS A 96 1.78 8.21 18.06
N TRP A 97 2.52 9.31 18.04
CA TRP A 97 2.02 10.60 17.55
C TRP A 97 1.74 10.59 16.04
N ASP A 98 2.56 9.91 15.24
CA ASP A 98 2.33 9.79 13.80
C ASP A 98 1.09 8.94 13.49
N ILE A 99 0.89 7.83 14.21
CA ILE A 99 -0.35 7.03 14.12
C ILE A 99 -1.58 7.88 14.43
N LEU A 100 -1.53 8.69 15.51
CA LEU A 100 -2.62 9.59 15.86
C LEU A 100 -2.86 10.64 14.77
N ARG A 101 -1.80 11.22 14.19
CA ARG A 101 -1.90 12.19 13.09
C ARG A 101 -2.57 11.58 11.87
N ILE A 102 -2.07 10.43 11.38
CA ILE A 102 -2.61 9.73 10.21
C ILE A 102 -4.09 9.39 10.42
N THR A 103 -4.44 8.88 11.61
CA THR A 103 -5.82 8.52 11.94
C THR A 103 -6.73 9.75 12.02
N PHE A 104 -6.23 10.85 12.60
CA PHE A 104 -6.96 12.11 12.70
C PHE A 104 -7.23 12.70 11.32
N GLU A 105 -6.20 12.90 10.50
CA GLU A 105 -6.31 13.51 9.18
C GLU A 105 -7.19 12.69 8.25
N SER A 106 -7.01 11.36 8.22
CA SER A 106 -7.90 10.48 7.44
C SER A 106 -9.35 10.52 7.92
N THR A 107 -9.60 10.67 9.23
CA THR A 107 -10.96 10.79 9.76
C THR A 107 -11.60 12.12 9.41
N VAL A 108 -10.86 13.23 9.53
CA VAL A 108 -11.33 14.55 9.10
C VAL A 108 -11.66 14.51 7.61
N TYR A 109 -10.82 13.88 6.79
CA TYR A 109 -11.06 13.77 5.35
C TYR A 109 -12.30 12.94 5.00
N THR A 110 -12.44 11.73 5.56
CA THR A 110 -13.57 10.84 5.23
C THR A 110 -14.87 11.20 5.95
N SER A 111 -14.80 12.04 6.98
CA SER A 111 -15.94 12.41 7.82
C SER A 111 -15.79 13.86 8.27
N PRO A 112 -15.86 14.82 7.34
CA PRO A 112 -15.68 16.23 7.64
C PRO A 112 -16.77 16.71 8.62
N PRO A 113 -16.43 17.60 9.57
CA PRO A 113 -17.43 18.18 10.44
C PRO A 113 -18.38 19.08 9.63
N SER A 114 -19.64 19.14 10.06
CA SER A 114 -20.68 19.92 9.38
C SER A 114 -20.39 21.43 9.33
N ALA A 115 -19.62 21.95 10.29
CA ALA A 115 -19.24 23.36 10.38
C ALA A 115 -17.81 23.59 9.88
N SER A 116 -17.61 23.56 8.56
CA SER A 116 -16.30 23.76 7.91
C SER A 116 -15.66 25.11 8.23
N ASP A 117 -16.45 26.14 8.53
CA ASP A 117 -15.95 27.51 8.75
C ASP A 117 -15.14 27.65 10.04
N SER A 118 -15.35 26.75 11.00
CA SER A 118 -14.62 26.72 12.27
C SER A 118 -13.30 25.94 12.20
N LEU A 119 -13.00 25.32 11.06
CA LEU A 119 -11.82 24.48 10.91
C LEU A 119 -10.54 25.32 10.73
N PRO A 120 -9.43 24.91 11.38
CA PRO A 120 -8.09 25.41 11.07
C PRO A 120 -7.80 25.36 9.56
N GLU A 121 -7.12 26.39 9.05
CA GLU A 121 -6.83 26.55 7.61
C GLU A 121 -6.15 25.32 7.00
N ALA A 122 -5.15 24.75 7.67
CA ALA A 122 -4.47 23.52 7.21
C ALA A 122 -5.42 22.33 7.05
N LEU A 123 -6.48 22.22 7.86
CA LEU A 123 -7.48 21.16 7.70
C LEU A 123 -8.43 21.44 6.55
N ARG A 124 -8.74 22.72 6.28
CA ARG A 124 -9.53 23.12 5.11
C ARG A 124 -8.76 22.84 3.82
N GLU A 125 -7.45 23.06 3.81
CA GLU A 125 -6.57 22.68 2.71
C GLU A 125 -6.61 21.17 2.47
N ILE A 126 -6.45 20.35 3.52
CA ILE A 126 -6.58 18.88 3.43
C ILE A 126 -7.93 18.44 2.84
N LEU A 127 -9.03 19.10 3.21
CA LEU A 127 -10.37 18.79 2.66
C LEU A 127 -10.51 19.17 1.18
N SER A 128 -9.68 20.08 0.68
CA SER A 128 -9.65 20.46 -0.73
C SER A 128 -8.71 19.60 -1.58
N GLU A 129 -7.85 18.78 -0.95
CA GLU A 129 -6.93 17.88 -1.64
C GLU A 129 -7.65 16.64 -2.22
N SER A 130 -7.10 16.09 -3.31
CA SER A 130 -7.53 14.78 -3.80
C SER A 130 -7.08 13.67 -2.84
N PRO A 131 -7.76 12.51 -2.81
CA PRO A 131 -7.39 11.43 -1.92
C PRO A 131 -5.94 10.97 -2.08
N GLN A 132 -5.44 10.97 -3.32
CA GLN A 132 -4.06 10.58 -3.65
C GLN A 132 -3.05 11.62 -3.17
N ALA A 133 -3.36 12.91 -3.34
CA ALA A 133 -2.50 14.01 -2.88
C ALA A 133 -2.37 13.98 -1.36
N LEU A 134 -3.51 13.81 -0.65
CA LEU A 134 -3.53 13.67 0.80
C LEU A 134 -2.69 12.48 1.26
N ALA A 135 -2.95 11.29 0.70
CA ALA A 135 -2.23 10.07 1.08
C ALA A 135 -0.71 10.21 0.87
N THR A 136 -0.31 10.83 -0.24
CA THR A 136 1.10 11.08 -0.57
C THR A 136 1.73 12.13 0.36
N SER A 137 1.00 13.19 0.72
CA SER A 137 1.42 14.21 1.68
C SER A 137 1.64 13.60 3.08
N ILE A 138 0.70 12.79 3.54
CA ILE A 138 0.80 12.06 4.82
C ILE A 138 2.02 11.14 4.81
N TYR A 139 2.21 10.36 3.75
CA TYR A 139 3.35 9.47 3.59
C TYR A 139 4.69 10.23 3.62
N THR A 140 4.79 11.33 2.87
CA THR A 140 6.00 12.17 2.81
C THR A 140 6.36 12.74 4.18
N ARG A 141 5.36 13.21 4.94
CA ARG A 141 5.56 13.71 6.30
C ARG A 141 6.02 12.60 7.26
N SER A 142 5.48 11.39 7.14
CA SER A 142 5.95 10.23 7.91
C SER A 142 7.40 9.88 7.54
N LEU A 143 7.77 9.87 6.26
CA LEU A 143 9.15 9.63 5.85
C LEU A 143 10.12 10.67 6.45
N ALA A 144 9.76 11.95 6.40
CA ALA A 144 10.59 13.02 6.96
C ALA A 144 10.75 12.89 8.48
N LEU A 145 9.72 12.42 9.18
CA LEU A 145 9.73 12.23 10.63
C LEU A 145 10.65 11.09 11.08
N PHE A 146 10.76 10.02 10.28
CA PHE A 146 11.52 8.82 10.66
C PHE A 146 12.89 8.71 10.00
N THR A 147 13.16 9.43 8.90
CA THR A 147 14.46 9.40 8.24
C THR A 147 15.50 10.15 9.09
N PRO A 148 16.61 9.51 9.49
CA PRO A 148 17.66 10.17 10.25
C PRO A 148 18.31 11.31 9.47
N THR A 149 18.56 12.44 10.13
CA THR A 149 19.15 13.63 9.49
C THR A 149 20.66 13.78 9.72
N ALA A 150 21.26 12.97 10.59
CA ALA A 150 22.65 13.16 10.96
C ALA A 150 23.63 12.58 9.92
N GLY A 151 24.71 13.33 9.69
CA GLY A 151 25.92 12.84 9.02
C GLY A 151 26.09 13.31 7.57
N SER A 152 25.11 13.99 6.97
CA SER A 152 25.22 14.47 5.60
C SER A 152 24.61 15.85 5.45
N ALA A 153 25.45 16.87 5.26
CA ALA A 153 25.02 18.19 4.78
C ALA A 153 24.46 18.12 3.34
N GLN A 154 24.56 16.97 2.67
CA GLN A 154 23.92 16.73 1.38
C GLN A 154 22.48 16.23 1.58
N LYS A 155 21.57 16.87 0.85
CA LYS A 155 20.16 16.52 0.58
C LYS A 155 19.69 15.23 1.28
N THR A 156 18.92 15.38 2.35
CA THR A 156 18.28 14.26 3.07
C THR A 156 17.41 13.44 2.11
N VAL A 157 17.89 12.25 1.77
CA VAL A 157 17.13 11.31 0.93
C VAL A 157 16.13 10.60 1.84
N LEU A 158 14.85 10.89 1.66
CA LEU A 158 13.75 10.21 2.34
C LEU A 158 13.83 8.70 2.05
N ASN A 159 13.77 7.88 3.09
CA ASN A 159 13.94 6.44 2.96
C ASN A 159 12.89 5.67 3.77
N ALA A 160 12.05 4.91 3.06
CA ALA A 160 10.99 4.11 3.68
C ALA A 160 11.52 2.99 4.60
N ALA A 161 12.78 2.58 4.49
CA ALA A 161 13.38 1.58 5.37
C ALA A 161 13.32 1.97 6.86
N TYR A 162 13.27 3.27 7.17
CA TYR A 162 13.19 3.76 8.54
C TYR A 162 11.76 3.84 9.10
N LEU A 163 10.73 3.57 8.29
CA LEU A 163 9.35 3.60 8.76
C LEU A 163 9.07 2.39 9.67
N PRO A 164 8.60 2.62 10.92
CA PRO A 164 8.14 1.53 11.76
C PRO A 164 6.96 0.82 11.10
N THR A 165 6.95 -0.50 11.10
CA THR A 165 5.92 -1.31 10.44
C THR A 165 4.49 -0.95 10.87
N GLN A 166 4.29 -0.54 12.12
CA GLN A 166 2.99 -0.09 12.64
C GLN A 166 2.51 1.24 11.99
N VAL A 167 3.44 2.15 11.70
CA VAL A 167 3.15 3.39 10.97
C VAL A 167 2.83 3.05 9.52
N LEU A 168 3.63 2.18 8.89
CA LEU A 168 3.39 1.71 7.53
C LEU A 168 2.02 1.08 7.36
N THR A 169 1.62 0.15 8.24
CA THR A 169 0.28 -0.44 8.19
C THR A 169 -0.81 0.62 8.36
N THR A 170 -0.61 1.60 9.23
CA THR A 170 -1.57 2.70 9.44
C THR A 170 -1.69 3.60 8.21
N LEU A 171 -0.58 3.90 7.52
CA LEU A 171 -0.56 4.62 6.25
C LEU A 171 -1.32 3.86 5.16
N VAL A 172 -1.12 2.55 5.05
CA VAL A 172 -1.84 1.70 4.08
C VAL A 172 -3.34 1.66 4.39
N TYR A 173 -3.72 1.52 5.66
CA TYR A 173 -5.12 1.64 6.06
C TYR A 173 -5.71 3.01 5.75
N CYS A 174 -4.94 4.09 5.95
CA CYS A 174 -5.34 5.43 5.54
C CYS A 174 -5.61 5.48 4.04
N CYS A 175 -4.72 4.93 3.20
CA CYS A 175 -4.90 4.86 1.75
C CYS A 175 -6.18 4.10 1.37
N LEU A 176 -6.46 2.96 1.99
CA LEU A 176 -7.70 2.21 1.77
C LEU A 176 -8.94 2.99 2.21
N LYS A 177 -8.83 3.73 3.33
CA LYS A 177 -9.93 4.49 3.92
C LYS A 177 -10.31 5.72 3.08
N VAL A 178 -9.32 6.43 2.52
CA VAL A 178 -9.55 7.57 1.62
C VAL A 178 -9.79 7.14 0.16
N ASP A 179 -9.80 5.83 -0.12
CA ASP A 179 -9.97 5.25 -1.47
C ASP A 179 -8.84 5.63 -2.46
N ALA A 180 -7.59 5.62 -1.98
CA ALA A 180 -6.36 5.76 -2.76
C ALA A 180 -5.47 4.49 -2.69
N PRO A 181 -5.96 3.30 -3.11
CA PRO A 181 -5.21 2.04 -3.00
C PRO A 181 -3.95 2.00 -3.88
N ASP A 182 -3.89 2.80 -4.93
CA ASP A 182 -2.73 2.99 -5.80
C ASP A 182 -1.54 3.57 -5.03
N VAL A 183 -1.77 4.61 -4.22
CA VAL A 183 -0.75 5.17 -3.33
C VAL A 183 -0.34 4.14 -2.27
N GLY A 184 -1.30 3.39 -1.73
CA GLY A 184 -1.01 2.31 -0.77
C GLY A 184 -0.08 1.23 -1.35
N ARG A 185 -0.26 0.87 -2.63
CA ARG A 185 0.65 -0.03 -3.36
C ARG A 185 2.06 0.57 -3.45
N VAL A 186 2.20 1.83 -3.85
CA VAL A 186 3.50 2.51 -3.98
C VAL A 186 4.24 2.54 -2.63
N ILE A 187 3.53 2.84 -1.54
CA ILE A 187 4.09 2.87 -0.18
C ILE A 187 4.67 1.51 0.21
N ILE A 188 3.93 0.42 -0.02
CA ILE A 188 4.38 -0.93 0.31
C ILE A 188 5.55 -1.35 -0.57
N GLU A 189 5.48 -1.12 -1.88
CA GLU A 189 6.57 -1.46 -2.80
C GLU A 189 7.85 -0.69 -2.49
N ASP A 190 7.77 0.62 -2.17
CA ASP A 190 8.95 1.41 -1.78
C ASP A 190 9.56 0.91 -0.46
N TRP A 191 8.72 0.56 0.52
CA TRP A 191 9.20 -0.05 1.76
C TRP A 191 9.87 -1.42 1.51
N LEU A 192 9.24 -2.31 0.73
CA LEU A 192 9.82 -3.61 0.35
C LEU A 192 11.14 -3.45 -0.41
N ALA A 193 11.24 -2.42 -1.26
CA ALA A 193 12.44 -2.15 -2.05
C ALA A 193 13.63 -1.62 -1.23
N ARG A 194 13.38 -1.01 -0.06
CA ARG A 194 14.42 -0.36 0.75
C ARG A 194 14.71 -1.04 2.07
N ARG A 195 13.80 -1.89 2.56
CA ARG A 195 13.97 -2.63 3.81
C ARG A 195 15.26 -3.47 3.77
N ASP A 196 16.04 -3.36 4.83
CA ASP A 196 17.17 -4.24 5.11
C ASP A 196 16.68 -5.48 5.88
N ASN A 197 17.17 -6.65 5.50
CA ASN A 197 16.76 -7.94 6.08
C ASN A 197 17.11 -8.10 7.58
N GLN A 198 17.88 -7.20 8.18
CA GLN A 198 18.36 -7.30 9.56
C GLN A 198 17.48 -6.60 10.61
N ALA A 199 16.63 -5.64 10.25
CA ALA A 199 16.08 -4.70 11.23
C ALA A 199 14.89 -5.24 12.05
N ASP A 200 14.16 -6.23 11.54
CA ASP A 200 12.92 -6.72 12.17
C ASP A 200 13.04 -8.19 12.58
N ALA A 201 13.74 -8.47 13.68
CA ALA A 201 13.75 -9.80 14.30
C ALA A 201 12.34 -10.27 14.74
N GLY A 202 11.36 -9.36 14.83
CA GLY A 202 9.95 -9.62 15.10
C GLY A 202 9.13 -9.80 13.81
N GLY A 203 9.45 -10.82 13.00
CA GLY A 203 8.95 -11.06 11.64
C GLY A 203 7.41 -11.06 11.42
N ASP A 204 6.60 -10.88 12.46
CA ASP A 204 5.16 -10.66 12.35
C ASP A 204 4.80 -9.33 11.67
N GLY A 205 5.66 -8.30 11.75
CA GLY A 205 5.42 -7.03 11.07
C GLY A 205 5.35 -7.21 9.54
N TYR A 206 6.34 -7.89 8.99
CA TYR A 206 6.43 -8.16 7.56
C TYR A 206 5.23 -8.93 7.02
N VAL A 207 4.82 -10.00 7.74
CA VAL A 207 3.63 -10.78 7.36
C VAL A 207 2.37 -9.92 7.31
N LYS A 208 2.18 -9.01 8.28
CA LYS A 208 1.02 -8.10 8.29
C LYS A 208 1.02 -7.13 7.10
N VAL A 209 2.18 -6.67 6.67
CA VAL A 209 2.31 -5.80 5.49
C VAL A 209 1.94 -6.58 4.22
N LEU A 210 2.42 -7.82 4.08
CA LEU A 210 2.06 -8.65 2.93
C LEU A 210 0.59 -9.07 2.92
N ASP A 211 0.00 -9.33 4.09
CA ASP A 211 -1.42 -9.58 4.25
C ASP A 211 -2.25 -8.38 3.73
N LEU A 212 -1.92 -7.16 4.17
CA LEU A 212 -2.52 -5.94 3.65
C LEU A 212 -2.32 -5.76 2.14
N TYR A 213 -1.12 -6.05 1.66
CA TYR A 213 -0.82 -5.89 0.25
C TYR A 213 -1.63 -6.84 -0.63
N CYS A 214 -1.59 -8.13 -0.31
CA CYS A 214 -2.16 -9.19 -1.13
C CYS A 214 -3.67 -9.32 -0.97
N LEU A 215 -4.22 -9.10 0.23
CA LEU A 215 -5.65 -9.32 0.50
C LEU A 215 -6.50 -8.05 0.44
N HIS A 216 -5.90 -6.86 0.50
CA HIS A 216 -6.66 -5.61 0.52
C HIS A 216 -6.30 -4.70 -0.64
N ILE A 217 -5.02 -4.36 -0.82
CA ILE A 217 -4.59 -3.38 -1.83
C ILE A 217 -4.74 -3.94 -3.25
N LEU A 218 -4.11 -5.08 -3.55
CA LEU A 218 -4.13 -5.65 -4.91
C LEU A 218 -5.54 -6.06 -5.37
N PRO A 219 -6.40 -6.66 -4.52
CA PRO A 219 -7.81 -6.90 -4.83
C PRO A 219 -8.59 -5.62 -5.15
N LYS A 220 -8.42 -4.56 -4.35
CA LYS A 220 -9.03 -3.24 -4.60
C LYS A 220 -8.61 -2.66 -5.96
N LEU A 221 -7.37 -2.92 -6.40
CA LEU A 221 -6.85 -2.53 -7.70
C LEU A 221 -7.22 -3.50 -8.84
N GLY A 222 -7.91 -4.61 -8.54
CA GLY A 222 -8.23 -5.66 -9.52
C GLY A 222 -7.03 -6.49 -9.99
N GLN A 223 -5.89 -6.40 -9.30
CA GLN A 223 -4.62 -7.03 -9.67
C GLN A 223 -4.45 -8.41 -9.01
N TRP A 224 -5.45 -9.28 -9.17
CA TRP A 224 -5.50 -10.60 -8.53
C TRP A 224 -4.38 -11.54 -8.98
N ASP A 225 -4.11 -11.59 -10.29
CA ASP A 225 -3.07 -12.45 -10.85
C ASP A 225 -1.68 -12.04 -10.35
N TYR A 226 -1.46 -10.73 -10.24
CA TYR A 226 -0.22 -10.19 -9.69
C TYR A 226 -0.04 -10.55 -8.21
N ALA A 227 -1.10 -10.50 -7.40
CA ALA A 227 -1.05 -10.93 -6.00
C ALA A 227 -0.70 -12.43 -5.87
N LYS A 228 -1.28 -13.27 -6.74
CA LYS A 228 -0.98 -14.70 -6.77
C LYS A 228 0.48 -14.95 -7.16
N GLU A 229 0.94 -14.32 -8.23
CA GLU A 229 2.33 -14.41 -8.70
C GLU A 229 3.32 -13.93 -7.62
N PHE A 230 3.03 -12.81 -6.97
CA PHE A 230 3.85 -12.29 -5.88
C PHE A 230 3.98 -13.33 -4.74
N LEU A 231 2.89 -13.94 -4.30
CA LEU A 231 2.90 -14.99 -3.26
C LEU A 231 3.56 -16.30 -3.71
N GLU A 232 3.69 -16.56 -5.01
CA GLU A 232 4.44 -17.72 -5.53
C GLU A 232 5.96 -17.51 -5.41
N TYR A 233 6.43 -16.29 -5.67
CA TYR A 233 7.86 -15.94 -5.60
C TYR A 233 8.32 -15.44 -4.23
N GLU A 234 7.39 -15.16 -3.31
CA GLU A 234 7.73 -14.71 -1.97
C GLU A 234 8.45 -15.81 -1.18
N GLY A 235 9.69 -15.54 -0.74
CA GLY A 235 10.57 -16.52 -0.09
C GLY A 235 10.76 -16.30 1.41
N GLU A 236 10.52 -15.10 1.92
CA GLU A 236 10.87 -14.73 3.30
C GLU A 236 9.83 -15.17 4.32
N MET A 237 8.57 -15.26 3.91
CA MET A 237 7.47 -15.66 4.79
C MET A 237 7.41 -17.19 4.98
N PRO A 238 7.10 -17.69 6.20
CA PRO A 238 6.89 -19.12 6.43
C PRO A 238 5.86 -19.74 5.48
N ALA A 239 6.17 -20.94 4.95
CA ALA A 239 5.35 -21.61 3.93
C ALA A 239 3.88 -21.77 4.36
N GLN A 240 3.63 -22.10 5.64
CA GLN A 240 2.26 -22.24 6.16
C GLN A 240 1.46 -20.93 6.08
N LYS A 241 2.08 -19.79 6.45
CA LYS A 241 1.44 -18.47 6.36
C LYS A 241 1.21 -18.06 4.90
N ARG A 242 2.14 -18.39 4.01
CA ARG A 242 2.04 -18.16 2.56
C ARG A 242 0.88 -18.92 1.92
N GLU A 243 0.75 -20.21 2.21
CA GLU A 243 -0.36 -21.03 1.70
C GLU A 243 -1.71 -20.58 2.26
N HIS A 244 -1.76 -20.15 3.52
CA HIS A 244 -2.95 -19.52 4.10
C HIS A 244 -3.36 -18.25 3.34
N LEU A 245 -2.41 -17.36 3.03
CA LEU A 245 -2.68 -16.16 2.24
C LEU A 245 -3.16 -16.49 0.83
N LYS A 246 -2.53 -17.46 0.14
CA LYS A 246 -2.97 -17.92 -1.18
C LYS A 246 -4.40 -18.48 -1.15
N ALA A 247 -4.73 -19.30 -0.16
CA ALA A 247 -6.08 -19.84 0.00
C ALA A 247 -7.11 -18.74 0.26
N THR A 248 -6.78 -17.78 1.13
CA THR A 248 -7.65 -16.64 1.45
C THR A 248 -7.87 -15.75 0.23
N LEU A 249 -6.80 -15.45 -0.53
CA LEU A 249 -6.87 -14.69 -1.77
C LEU A 249 -7.76 -15.37 -2.81
N ASN A 250 -7.61 -16.69 -3.00
CA ASN A 250 -8.44 -17.44 -3.94
C ASN A 250 -9.92 -17.45 -3.53
N ASN A 251 -10.20 -17.55 -2.23
CA ASN A 251 -11.57 -17.46 -1.71
C ASN A 251 -12.18 -16.07 -1.98
N GLN A 252 -11.45 -14.99 -1.72
CA GLN A 252 -11.90 -13.63 -2.03
C GLN A 252 -12.12 -13.42 -3.54
N TYR A 253 -11.24 -13.97 -4.37
CA TYR A 253 -11.36 -13.90 -5.82
C TYR A 253 -12.64 -14.62 -6.32
N MET A 254 -12.90 -15.84 -5.84
CA MET A 254 -14.12 -16.57 -6.15
C MET A 254 -15.39 -15.82 -5.70
N GLN A 255 -15.36 -15.20 -4.51
CA GLN A 255 -16.46 -14.37 -4.02
C GLN A 255 -16.68 -13.14 -4.90
N ALA A 256 -15.62 -12.44 -5.29
CA ALA A 256 -15.70 -11.29 -6.19
C ALA A 256 -16.26 -11.66 -7.57
N LEU A 257 -15.88 -12.82 -8.11
CA LEU A 257 -16.45 -13.35 -9.36
C LEU A 257 -17.94 -13.70 -9.22
N ALA A 258 -18.35 -14.29 -8.10
CA ALA A 258 -19.76 -14.60 -7.83
C ALA A 258 -20.61 -13.33 -7.74
N ALA A 259 -20.13 -12.30 -7.03
CA ALA A 259 -20.83 -11.01 -6.90
C ALA A 259 -20.99 -10.27 -8.24
N ARG A 260 -20.10 -10.48 -9.21
CA ARG A 260 -20.23 -9.91 -10.56
C ARG A 260 -21.31 -10.60 -11.40
N ARG A 261 -21.65 -11.87 -11.11
CA ARG A 261 -22.64 -12.62 -11.90
C ARG A 261 -24.08 -12.23 -11.58
N THR A 262 -24.36 -11.73 -10.37
CA THR A 262 -25.72 -11.38 -9.92
C THR A 262 -26.29 -10.10 -10.55
N PHE A 263 -25.50 -9.38 -11.34
CA PHE A 263 -25.91 -8.12 -11.98
C PHE A 263 -26.21 -8.28 -13.47
N THR A 264 -26.67 -9.44 -13.93
CA THR A 264 -27.34 -9.52 -15.24
C THR A 264 -28.75 -8.98 -15.03
N PRO A 265 -29.05 -7.72 -15.41
CA PRO A 265 -30.42 -7.26 -15.39
C PRO A 265 -31.18 -8.20 -16.31
N THR A 266 -32.11 -8.95 -15.73
CA THR A 266 -33.21 -9.55 -16.48
C THR A 266 -33.82 -8.38 -17.24
N GLN A 267 -33.45 -8.23 -18.51
CA GLN A 267 -34.10 -7.29 -19.39
C GLN A 267 -35.58 -7.57 -19.23
N ASP A 268 -36.31 -6.55 -18.78
CA ASP A 268 -37.75 -6.53 -18.77
C ASP A 268 -38.22 -7.10 -20.10
N ALA A 269 -38.69 -8.35 -20.04
CA ALA A 269 -39.59 -8.89 -21.02
C ALA A 269 -40.82 -7.97 -20.95
N THR A 270 -40.79 -6.92 -21.75
CA THR A 270 -41.96 -6.13 -22.08
C THR A 270 -43.02 -7.12 -22.54
N PRO A 271 -44.12 -7.33 -21.79
CA PRO A 271 -45.20 -8.16 -22.26
C PRO A 271 -45.82 -7.43 -23.45
N SER A 272 -45.45 -7.87 -24.65
CA SER A 272 -46.06 -7.41 -25.88
C SER A 272 -47.53 -7.84 -25.84
N ALA A 273 -48.42 -6.87 -25.61
CA ALA A 273 -49.86 -7.07 -25.70
C ALA A 273 -50.23 -7.52 -27.12
N PRO A 274 -51.11 -8.53 -27.30
CA PRO A 274 -51.60 -8.92 -28.61
C PRO A 274 -52.67 -7.92 -29.09
N LEU A 275 -52.30 -7.01 -30.00
CA LEU A 275 -53.28 -6.23 -30.75
C LEU A 275 -53.59 -6.95 -32.07
N SER A 276 -54.82 -7.45 -32.15
CA SER A 276 -55.43 -7.93 -33.38
C SER A 276 -55.86 -6.75 -34.27
N GLY A 277 -55.52 -6.85 -35.56
CA GLY A 277 -56.35 -6.36 -36.66
C GLY A 277 -56.25 -4.89 -37.05
N SER A 278 -55.59 -4.61 -38.18
CA SER A 278 -56.27 -4.04 -39.36
C SER A 278 -55.25 -3.75 -40.46
N SER A 279 -55.52 -4.32 -41.62
CA SER A 279 -54.84 -4.19 -42.90
C SER A 279 -54.76 -2.75 -43.43
N SER A 280 -53.61 -2.37 -44.00
CA SER A 280 -53.56 -1.55 -45.21
C SER A 280 -52.23 -1.71 -45.96
N PRO A 281 -52.23 -1.94 -47.29
CA PRO A 281 -51.04 -2.17 -48.09
C PRO A 281 -50.57 -0.90 -48.81
N ARG A 282 -49.25 -0.74 -48.95
CA ARG A 282 -48.51 -0.02 -50.02
C ARG A 282 -47.03 0.01 -49.61
N SER A 283 -46.00 0.00 -50.45
CA SER A 283 -45.74 -0.43 -51.83
C SER A 283 -44.42 0.29 -52.19
N TYR A 284 -43.34 -0.46 -52.47
CA TYR A 284 -42.11 -0.05 -53.19
C TYR A 284 -41.27 1.08 -52.52
N SER A 285 -39.93 1.15 -52.52
CA SER A 285 -38.84 0.49 -53.24
C SER A 285 -37.48 0.96 -52.61
N PRO A 286 -36.31 0.52 -53.10
CA PRO A 286 -35.07 0.35 -52.31
C PRO A 286 -33.99 1.44 -52.53
N ALA A 287 -33.00 1.51 -51.63
CA ALA A 287 -31.57 1.65 -51.97
C ALA A 287 -30.66 1.59 -50.71
N PRO A 288 -29.45 1.01 -50.81
CA PRO A 288 -28.47 0.95 -49.73
C PRO A 288 -27.55 2.18 -49.78
N SER A 289 -27.09 2.66 -48.63
CA SER A 289 -25.95 3.57 -48.56
C SER A 289 -25.15 3.33 -47.29
N SER A 290 -23.98 2.77 -47.53
CA SER A 290 -22.80 2.78 -46.68
C SER A 290 -22.36 4.22 -46.45
N ALA A 291 -22.25 4.66 -45.21
CA ALA A 291 -21.35 5.76 -44.83
C ALA A 291 -21.08 5.73 -43.34
N SER A 292 -19.85 5.35 -43.03
CA SER A 292 -19.16 5.68 -41.79
C SER A 292 -19.13 7.21 -41.60
N SER A 293 -19.42 7.70 -40.39
CA SER A 293 -18.69 8.82 -39.81
C SER A 293 -19.09 9.04 -38.36
N SER A 294 -18.05 9.12 -37.54
CA SER A 294 -18.04 9.44 -36.13
C SER A 294 -18.44 10.90 -35.86
N SER A 295 -18.67 11.16 -34.57
CA SER A 295 -18.82 12.48 -33.92
C SER A 295 -20.23 13.04 -34.03
N SER A 296 -20.88 13.55 -32.99
CA SER A 296 -20.35 14.39 -31.92
C SER A 296 -21.34 14.47 -30.75
N SER A 297 -20.81 14.76 -29.57
CA SER A 297 -21.39 15.54 -28.46
C SER A 297 -22.91 15.72 -28.32
N SER A 298 -23.41 15.48 -27.11
CA SER A 298 -24.58 16.19 -26.59
C SER A 298 -24.45 16.39 -25.07
N LEU A 299 -23.98 17.60 -24.74
CA LEU A 299 -24.40 18.35 -23.56
C LEU A 299 -25.89 18.68 -23.67
N SER A 300 -26.50 18.99 -22.52
CA SER A 300 -27.92 19.34 -22.26
C SER A 300 -28.75 18.12 -21.86
N THR A 301 -29.57 18.11 -20.81
CA THR A 301 -30.32 19.18 -20.16
C THR A 301 -30.60 18.83 -18.69
N THR A 302 -30.55 19.86 -17.85
CA THR A 302 -31.20 19.98 -16.55
C THR A 302 -32.58 19.30 -16.51
N SER A 303 -32.72 18.25 -15.70
CA SER A 303 -34.03 17.73 -15.29
C SER A 303 -34.14 17.81 -13.77
N THR A 304 -34.89 18.81 -13.33
CA THR A 304 -35.29 19.02 -11.95
C THR A 304 -36.40 18.02 -11.63
N HIS A 305 -36.09 16.98 -10.87
CA HIS A 305 -37.12 16.16 -10.22
C HIS A 305 -36.96 16.28 -8.70
N THR A 306 -37.80 17.12 -8.11
CA THR A 306 -38.04 17.20 -6.68
C THR A 306 -38.73 15.92 -6.21
N VAL A 307 -38.07 15.16 -5.34
CA VAL A 307 -38.73 14.13 -4.52
C VAL A 307 -38.49 14.50 -3.06
N VAL A 308 -39.57 14.94 -2.41
CA VAL A 308 -39.65 15.23 -0.98
C VAL A 308 -39.79 13.91 -0.21
N PRO A 309 -39.23 13.79 1.01
CA PRO A 309 -39.14 12.52 1.74
C PRO A 309 -40.45 12.19 2.47
N ALA A 310 -40.92 10.95 2.33
CA ALA A 310 -41.95 10.41 3.20
C ALA A 310 -41.32 9.94 4.52
N THR A 311 -41.64 10.67 5.57
CA THR A 311 -41.45 10.31 6.97
C THR A 311 -42.22 9.03 7.32
N SER A 312 -41.59 8.09 8.04
CA SER A 312 -42.32 7.15 8.90
C SER A 312 -41.76 7.17 10.31
N ARG A 313 -42.55 7.79 11.18
CA ARG A 313 -42.42 7.90 12.64
C ARG A 313 -43.20 6.73 13.26
N GLY A 314 -42.58 6.03 14.21
CA GLY A 314 -43.23 5.02 15.08
C GLY A 314 -42.15 4.11 15.68
N ASN A 315 -41.61 4.33 16.88
CA ASN A 315 -42.15 4.55 18.23
C ASN A 315 -42.73 3.28 18.90
N ARG A 316 -42.12 2.93 20.05
CA ARG A 316 -42.50 1.99 21.14
C ARG A 316 -42.20 0.50 20.83
N PHE A 317 -41.48 -0.26 21.67
CA PHE A 317 -41.50 -0.36 23.13
C PHE A 317 -40.15 -0.82 23.74
N SER A 318 -39.73 -0.15 24.82
CA SER A 318 -38.98 -0.70 25.99
C SER A 318 -40.00 -1.36 26.97
N PRO A 319 -39.64 -2.05 28.10
CA PRO A 319 -38.41 -1.90 28.92
C PRO A 319 -37.89 -3.14 29.70
N SER A 320 -36.71 -2.99 30.32
CA SER A 320 -36.23 -3.51 31.64
C SER A 320 -34.74 -3.86 31.57
N GLY A 321 -33.84 -3.45 32.47
CA GLY A 321 -33.96 -2.66 33.70
C GLY A 321 -32.58 -2.38 34.33
N LEU A 322 -32.57 -1.36 35.22
CA LEU A 322 -31.78 -1.17 36.47
C LEU A 322 -30.24 -1.31 36.37
N THR A 323 -29.42 -0.33 36.78
CA THR A 323 -29.37 0.30 38.12
C THR A 323 -28.65 1.66 38.16
N ASN A 324 -29.01 2.41 39.21
CA ASN A 324 -28.57 3.71 39.75
C ASN A 324 -27.05 3.96 39.85
N ILE A 325 -26.65 5.24 39.77
CA ILE A 325 -25.80 5.92 40.77
C ILE A 325 -26.12 7.43 40.77
N SER A 326 -26.15 7.98 41.98
CA SER A 326 -26.76 9.23 42.42
C SER A 326 -26.01 10.53 42.05
N GLN A 327 -26.78 11.60 41.92
CA GLN A 327 -26.36 13.00 42.07
C GLN A 327 -25.98 13.33 43.53
N ALA A 328 -24.97 14.18 43.72
CA ALA A 328 -25.00 15.24 44.73
C ALA A 328 -23.94 16.32 44.44
N SER A 329 -24.45 17.53 44.20
CA SER A 329 -24.08 18.82 44.80
C SER A 329 -22.68 19.45 44.66
N SER A 330 -22.76 20.73 44.34
CA SER A 330 -21.80 21.82 44.24
C SER A 330 -21.33 22.43 45.57
N SER A 331 -20.04 22.79 45.65
CA SER A 331 -19.44 23.94 46.40
C SER A 331 -17.90 23.92 46.20
N SER A 332 -17.29 24.85 45.46
CA SER A 332 -16.71 26.15 45.88
C SER A 332 -15.45 26.09 46.78
N ILE A 333 -14.31 26.42 46.15
CA ILE A 333 -13.16 27.26 46.62
C ILE A 333 -12.41 26.84 47.90
N SER A 334 -11.11 26.50 47.78
CA SER A 334 -9.99 27.09 48.56
C SER A 334 -8.64 26.43 48.23
N VAL A 335 -7.57 27.17 48.53
CA VAL A 335 -6.19 27.08 48.04
C VAL A 335 -5.24 26.91 49.24
N ALA A 336 -4.14 26.16 49.05
CA ALA A 336 -2.92 26.04 49.89
C ALA A 336 -3.10 25.37 51.29
N SER A 337 -2.15 24.68 51.95
CA SER A 337 -0.68 24.48 51.88
C SER A 337 -0.38 23.13 52.61
N ASP A 338 0.61 22.33 52.21
CA ASP A 338 1.96 22.18 52.80
C ASP A 338 2.06 21.43 54.17
N GLU A 339 3.12 20.60 54.26
CA GLU A 339 3.69 19.84 55.40
C GLU A 339 3.06 18.52 55.96
N THR A 340 3.77 17.42 55.64
CA THR A 340 4.39 16.40 56.52
C THR A 340 3.74 15.97 57.84
N ALA A 341 3.29 14.70 57.92
CA ALA A 341 3.42 13.84 59.11
C ALA A 341 3.21 12.34 58.77
N THR A 342 4.24 11.51 58.97
CA THR A 342 4.13 10.07 59.34
C THR A 342 3.77 9.96 60.84
N PRO A 343 3.41 8.81 61.48
CA PRO A 343 3.62 7.39 61.11
C PRO A 343 2.46 6.40 61.51
N ILE A 344 2.61 5.09 61.22
CA ILE A 344 2.52 3.96 62.19
C ILE A 344 2.40 2.60 61.47
N LYS A 345 3.15 1.64 62.03
CA LYS A 345 3.34 0.23 61.67
C LYS A 345 2.26 -0.68 62.26
N GLN A 346 1.89 -1.75 61.57
CA GLN A 346 1.62 -3.10 62.13
C GLN A 346 1.99 -4.12 61.03
N SER A 347 3.08 -4.89 61.06
CA SER A 347 3.48 -6.03 61.92
C SER A 347 2.52 -7.23 61.90
N GLY A 348 2.92 -8.30 61.20
CA GLY A 348 2.37 -9.66 61.31
C GLY A 348 3.18 -10.64 60.43
N PRO A 349 3.41 -11.90 60.84
CA PRO A 349 4.77 -12.40 61.05
C PRO A 349 5.27 -13.48 60.05
N ILE A 350 6.54 -13.83 60.30
CA ILE A 350 7.58 -14.44 59.47
C ILE A 350 7.63 -16.01 59.64
N PRO A 351 8.68 -16.78 59.24
CA PRO A 351 8.64 -17.86 58.25
C PRO A 351 9.23 -19.20 58.81
N LEU A 352 9.99 -19.93 57.96
CA LEU A 352 10.84 -21.13 58.19
C LEU A 352 10.12 -22.45 57.88
N ASN A 353 10.70 -23.45 57.22
CA ASN A 353 12.10 -23.82 57.02
C ASN A 353 12.18 -24.91 55.92
N GLY A 354 13.38 -25.20 55.38
CA GLY A 354 13.69 -26.58 54.96
C GLY A 354 14.15 -26.81 53.52
N THR A 355 15.41 -26.48 53.29
CA THR A 355 16.42 -27.09 52.40
C THR A 355 16.22 -28.58 52.03
N ILE A 356 16.66 -28.96 50.81
CA ILE A 356 17.49 -30.15 50.46
C ILE A 356 17.05 -30.88 49.15
N GLN A 357 17.99 -30.89 48.19
CA GLN A 357 18.37 -31.92 47.20
C GLN A 357 17.41 -32.47 46.12
N SER A 358 17.95 -32.39 44.89
CA SER A 358 18.27 -33.54 44.01
C SER A 358 17.18 -34.21 43.17
N SER A 359 17.62 -34.59 41.98
CA SER A 359 17.09 -35.59 41.03
C SER A 359 16.11 -35.13 39.94
N ASN A 360 16.67 -34.94 38.74
CA ASN A 360 16.18 -35.64 37.53
C ASN A 360 16.28 -37.17 37.80
N PRO A 361 15.47 -38.08 37.20
CA PRO A 361 15.03 -38.03 35.80
C PRO A 361 13.63 -38.65 35.50
N ALA A 362 13.34 -38.74 34.18
CA ALA A 362 12.60 -39.82 33.50
C ALA A 362 11.08 -39.68 33.23
N GLN A 363 10.81 -39.67 31.91
CA GLN A 363 9.86 -40.53 31.18
C GLN A 363 8.45 -40.80 31.74
N ARG A 364 7.45 -40.41 30.95
CA ARG A 364 6.29 -41.24 30.50
C ARG A 364 5.52 -40.40 29.48
N SER A 365 5.42 -40.73 28.19
CA SER A 365 4.80 -41.90 27.54
C SER A 365 3.33 -42.14 27.93
N SER A 366 2.43 -41.57 27.14
CA SER A 366 1.13 -42.15 26.74
C SER A 366 0.69 -41.41 25.46
N ARG A 367 0.91 -41.94 24.25
CA ARG A 367 0.14 -42.98 23.54
C ARG A 367 -1.37 -42.94 23.84
N SER A 368 -2.14 -42.53 22.83
CA SER A 368 -3.44 -43.12 22.49
C SER A 368 -3.69 -42.99 20.98
N PRO A 369 -4.02 -44.09 20.29
CA PRO A 369 -4.23 -44.15 18.83
C PRO A 369 -5.70 -44.38 18.44
N SER A 370 -6.12 -43.81 17.30
CA SER A 370 -7.26 -44.27 16.48
C SER A 370 -7.08 -43.61 15.10
N LYS A 371 -6.78 -44.28 13.98
CA LYS A 371 -7.25 -45.51 13.32
C LYS A 371 -8.68 -45.42 12.77
N ALA A 372 -8.78 -44.95 11.53
CA ALA A 372 -9.77 -45.29 10.49
C ALA A 372 -9.44 -44.42 9.24
N ARG A 373 -9.59 -44.79 7.98
CA ARG A 373 -9.90 -46.04 7.28
C ARG A 373 -9.51 -45.77 5.81
N THR A 374 -8.95 -46.78 5.18
CA THR A 374 -8.72 -46.94 3.75
C THR A 374 -10.04 -46.90 2.95
N MET A 375 -10.06 -46.19 1.82
CA MET A 375 -10.88 -46.52 0.65
C MET A 375 -10.12 -46.08 -0.61
N SER A 376 -9.61 -47.08 -1.32
CA SER A 376 -9.17 -46.99 -2.70
C SER A 376 -10.40 -47.02 -3.61
N SER A 377 -10.40 -46.26 -4.70
CA SER A 377 -11.29 -46.50 -5.84
C SER A 377 -10.58 -46.14 -7.13
N SER A 378 -10.05 -47.16 -7.78
CA SER A 378 -9.73 -47.17 -9.19
C SER A 378 -11.04 -47.28 -9.98
N ALA A 379 -11.24 -46.46 -11.00
CA ALA A 379 -12.17 -46.77 -12.09
C ALA A 379 -11.73 -46.07 -13.38
N SER A 380 -11.21 -46.90 -14.27
CA SER A 380 -11.06 -46.74 -15.70
C SER A 380 -12.36 -46.32 -16.41
N SER A 381 -12.26 -45.49 -17.45
CA SER A 381 -13.01 -45.75 -18.69
C SER A 381 -12.23 -45.26 -19.90
N ALA A 382 -11.62 -46.21 -20.60
CA ALA A 382 -11.32 -46.10 -22.00
C ALA A 382 -12.62 -46.35 -22.78
N TYR A 383 -12.94 -45.47 -23.73
CA TYR A 383 -13.76 -45.81 -24.89
C TYR A 383 -13.11 -45.23 -26.14
N SER A 384 -12.70 -46.17 -26.97
CA SER A 384 -12.32 -46.05 -28.37
C SER A 384 -13.54 -45.74 -29.23
N THR A 385 -13.38 -44.95 -30.29
CA THR A 385 -13.43 -45.45 -31.68
C THR A 385 -13.16 -44.36 -32.73
N PRO A 386 -12.63 -44.74 -33.91
CA PRO A 386 -12.20 -43.84 -34.96
C PRO A 386 -13.17 -43.82 -36.16
N HIS A 387 -13.31 -42.69 -36.84
CA HIS A 387 -13.86 -42.66 -38.20
C HIS A 387 -13.01 -41.82 -39.18
N PRO A 388 -12.78 -42.34 -40.41
CA PRO A 388 -12.05 -41.65 -41.48
C PRO A 388 -13.02 -40.93 -42.45
N ARG A 389 -12.47 -40.42 -43.58
CA ARG A 389 -13.12 -39.74 -44.74
C ARG A 389 -13.23 -38.21 -44.56
N ALA A 390 -12.87 -37.33 -45.49
CA ALA A 390 -12.64 -37.47 -46.93
C ALA A 390 -11.69 -36.37 -47.46
N HIS A 391 -11.04 -36.69 -48.57
CA HIS A 391 -10.34 -35.77 -49.48
C HIS A 391 -11.26 -34.64 -49.96
N LEU A 392 -10.79 -33.39 -49.87
CA LEU A 392 -11.22 -32.32 -50.76
C LEU A 392 -9.98 -31.53 -51.22
N ALA A 393 -9.54 -31.82 -52.43
CA ALA A 393 -8.50 -31.08 -53.12
C ALA A 393 -9.09 -29.78 -53.65
N HIS A 394 -8.76 -28.65 -53.04
CA HIS A 394 -8.95 -27.34 -53.64
C HIS A 394 -7.69 -26.96 -54.43
N GLN A 395 -7.78 -27.10 -55.76
CA GLN A 395 -6.97 -26.36 -56.71
C GLN A 395 -7.15 -24.86 -56.46
N VAL A 396 -6.10 -24.18 -56.00
CA VAL A 396 -6.04 -22.72 -55.99
C VAL A 396 -5.20 -22.28 -57.18
N SER A 397 -5.90 -21.63 -58.12
CA SER A 397 -5.35 -20.92 -59.27
C SER A 397 -4.40 -19.81 -58.79
N ALA A 398 -3.11 -19.93 -59.13
CA ALA A 398 -2.10 -18.94 -58.81
C ALA A 398 -2.16 -17.77 -59.81
N ARG A 399 -2.71 -16.64 -59.35
CA ARG A 399 -2.61 -15.34 -60.03
C ARG A 399 -1.29 -14.67 -59.59
N PRO A 400 -0.47 -14.12 -60.50
CA PRO A 400 0.83 -13.55 -60.15
C PRO A 400 0.66 -12.22 -59.39
N GLY A 401 0.63 -12.31 -58.07
CA GLY A 401 0.69 -11.17 -57.17
C GLY A 401 2.13 -10.76 -56.88
N SER A 402 2.33 -9.45 -56.69
CA SER A 402 3.61 -8.85 -56.30
C SER A 402 4.29 -9.59 -55.15
N PRO A 403 5.61 -9.80 -55.20
CA PRO A 403 6.33 -10.64 -54.24
C PRO A 403 6.12 -10.12 -52.81
N SER A 404 5.47 -10.95 -51.99
CA SER A 404 5.33 -10.74 -50.55
C SER A 404 6.71 -10.56 -49.92
N ILE A 405 6.81 -9.70 -48.90
CA ILE A 405 8.03 -9.50 -48.10
C ILE A 405 8.57 -10.85 -47.58
N TYR A 406 7.69 -11.82 -47.33
CA TYR A 406 8.10 -13.19 -46.98
C TYR A 406 8.85 -13.93 -48.09
N ALA A 407 8.54 -13.68 -49.37
CA ALA A 407 9.26 -14.26 -50.50
C ALA A 407 10.67 -13.66 -50.63
N LEU A 408 10.83 -12.36 -50.38
CA LEU A 408 12.15 -11.69 -50.33
C LEU A 408 12.99 -12.20 -49.15
N ILE A 409 12.38 -12.34 -47.96
CA ILE A 409 13.06 -12.91 -46.79
C ILE A 409 13.48 -14.36 -47.07
N ARG A 410 12.59 -15.18 -47.63
CA ARG A 410 12.89 -16.58 -47.97
C ARG A 410 13.98 -16.70 -49.05
N ALA A 411 13.96 -15.85 -50.08
CA ALA A 411 14.99 -15.82 -51.11
C ALA A 411 16.36 -15.41 -50.55
N SER A 412 16.38 -14.44 -49.61
CA SER A 412 17.61 -14.01 -48.94
C SER A 412 18.19 -15.06 -47.97
N LEU A 413 17.35 -15.91 -47.38
CA LEU A 413 17.76 -16.96 -46.45
C LEU A 413 18.08 -18.30 -47.14
N ALA A 414 17.61 -18.51 -48.37
CA ALA A 414 17.80 -19.74 -49.13
C ALA A 414 19.28 -20.19 -49.27
N PRO A 415 20.27 -19.33 -49.61
CA PRO A 415 21.66 -19.76 -49.73
C PRO A 415 22.31 -20.11 -48.38
N TYR A 416 21.74 -19.64 -47.26
CA TYR A 416 22.23 -19.95 -45.92
C TYR A 416 21.63 -21.22 -45.32
N LEU A 417 20.49 -21.69 -45.86
CA LEU A 417 19.83 -22.93 -45.44
C LEU A 417 20.36 -24.18 -46.14
N THR A 418 21.12 -24.03 -47.23
CA THR A 418 21.83 -25.14 -47.91
C THR A 418 23.25 -25.37 -47.37
N SER A 419 23.68 -24.58 -46.39
CA SER A 419 24.95 -24.75 -45.70
C SER A 419 24.90 -26.00 -44.79
N THR A 420 26.06 -26.60 -44.54
CA THR A 420 26.25 -27.80 -43.72
C THR A 420 25.40 -27.77 -42.44
N LYS A 421 24.82 -28.91 -42.03
CA LYS A 421 23.86 -29.00 -40.90
C LYS A 421 24.31 -28.28 -39.62
N THR A 422 25.62 -28.17 -39.40
CA THR A 422 26.23 -27.45 -38.28
C THR A 422 26.04 -25.93 -38.33
N THR A 423 26.19 -25.28 -39.48
CA THR A 423 26.01 -23.81 -39.58
C THR A 423 24.55 -23.41 -39.42
N THR A 424 23.62 -24.22 -39.94
CA THR A 424 22.18 -24.01 -39.72
C THR A 424 21.80 -24.14 -38.24
N PHE A 425 22.37 -25.12 -37.52
CA PHE A 425 22.19 -25.23 -36.07
C PHE A 425 22.76 -24.01 -35.31
N ILE A 426 23.97 -23.56 -35.64
CA ILE A 426 24.58 -22.38 -34.99
C ILE A 426 23.75 -21.12 -35.28
N LEU A 427 23.29 -20.95 -36.51
CA LEU A 427 22.50 -19.79 -36.90
C LEU A 427 21.15 -19.76 -36.18
N LEU A 428 20.47 -20.91 -36.08
CA LEU A 428 19.13 -20.98 -35.49
C LEU A 428 19.16 -21.00 -33.95
N PHE A 429 20.11 -21.70 -33.33
CA PHE A 429 20.16 -21.85 -31.87
C PHE A 429 21.09 -20.88 -31.16
N VAL A 430 22.04 -20.24 -31.85
CA VAL A 430 22.94 -19.25 -31.24
C VAL A 430 22.63 -17.85 -31.74
N LEU A 431 22.52 -17.65 -33.06
CA LEU A 431 22.36 -16.31 -33.63
C LEU A 431 20.97 -15.73 -33.36
N VAL A 432 19.89 -16.51 -33.54
CA VAL A 432 18.51 -16.02 -33.35
C VAL A 432 18.23 -15.60 -31.88
N PRO A 433 18.63 -16.36 -30.85
CA PRO A 433 18.48 -15.91 -29.46
C PRO A 433 19.33 -14.67 -29.15
N LEU A 434 20.54 -14.59 -29.69
CA LEU A 434 21.48 -13.49 -29.44
C LEU A 434 21.02 -12.19 -30.12
N ILE A 435 20.49 -12.27 -31.34
CA ILE A 435 19.85 -11.13 -32.03
C ILE A 435 18.56 -10.73 -31.30
N SER A 436 17.73 -11.68 -30.85
CA SER A 436 16.53 -11.37 -30.07
C SER A 436 16.87 -10.68 -28.75
N PHE A 437 17.95 -11.10 -28.09
CA PHE A 437 18.44 -10.48 -26.87
C PHE A 437 18.92 -9.05 -27.11
N ILE A 438 19.72 -8.81 -28.16
CA ILE A 438 20.18 -7.46 -28.53
C ILE A 438 19.01 -6.55 -28.91
N LEU A 439 18.04 -7.06 -29.69
CA LEU A 439 16.85 -6.29 -30.07
C LEU A 439 15.96 -5.99 -28.85
N ARG A 440 15.86 -6.90 -27.89
CA ARG A 440 15.15 -6.68 -26.62
C ARG A 440 15.83 -5.63 -25.76
N MET A 441 17.17 -5.68 -25.63
CA MET A 441 17.94 -4.64 -24.94
C MET A 441 17.82 -3.28 -25.64
N ARG A 442 17.85 -3.25 -26.97
CA ARG A 442 17.72 -2.00 -27.73
C ARG A 442 16.30 -1.42 -27.66
N ARG A 443 15.26 -2.26 -27.60
CA ARG A 443 13.88 -1.80 -27.33
C ARG A 443 13.72 -1.25 -25.92
N GLN A 444 14.32 -1.90 -24.91
CA GLN A 444 14.34 -1.35 -23.54
C GLN A 444 15.07 -0.02 -23.46
N LYS A 445 16.21 0.13 -24.15
CA LYS A 445 16.95 1.39 -24.18
C LYS A 445 16.17 2.52 -24.86
N ARG A 446 15.45 2.23 -25.95
CA ARG A 446 14.59 3.21 -26.62
C ARG A 446 13.39 3.63 -25.79
N LEU A 447 12.80 2.73 -24.99
CA LEU A 447 11.72 3.09 -24.06
C LEU A 447 12.19 4.02 -22.93
N LEU A 448 13.42 3.81 -22.46
CA LEU A 448 14.09 4.70 -21.50
C LEU A 448 14.43 6.07 -22.10
N GLU A 449 14.89 6.12 -23.35
CA GLU A 449 15.21 7.37 -24.04
C GLU A 449 13.95 8.13 -24.50
N SER A 450 12.86 7.44 -24.87
CA SER A 450 11.59 8.07 -25.24
C SER A 450 10.76 8.57 -24.04
N GLY A 451 10.99 8.01 -22.83
CA GLY A 451 10.32 8.46 -21.61
C GLY A 451 10.84 9.80 -21.07
N LEU A 452 12.07 10.19 -21.42
CA LEU A 452 12.65 11.48 -21.01
C LEU A 452 12.42 12.62 -22.01
N GLY A 453 11.96 12.33 -23.23
CA GLY A 453 11.80 13.32 -24.31
C GLY A 453 10.45 14.06 -24.34
N ALA A 454 9.45 13.63 -23.54
CA ALA A 454 8.08 14.15 -23.61
C ALA A 454 7.76 15.25 -22.57
N LEU A 455 8.72 15.63 -21.71
CA LEU A 455 8.60 16.80 -20.83
C LEU A 455 9.52 17.90 -21.33
N GLY A 456 9.08 18.54 -22.41
CA GLY A 456 9.67 19.76 -22.94
C GLY A 456 9.74 20.83 -21.86
N ILE A 457 10.98 21.23 -21.58
CA ILE A 457 11.37 22.36 -20.77
C ILE A 457 10.87 23.63 -21.46
N GLY A 458 9.77 24.19 -20.95
CA GLY A 458 9.35 25.57 -21.13
C GLY A 458 9.37 26.25 -19.76
N GLY A 459 10.28 27.20 -19.58
CA GLY A 459 10.65 27.75 -18.28
C GLY A 459 9.54 28.51 -17.53
N GLY A 460 9.71 28.60 -16.22
CA GLY A 460 8.92 29.43 -15.33
C GLY A 460 8.96 28.88 -13.92
N GLY A 461 9.58 29.61 -13.00
CA GLY A 461 9.90 29.14 -11.65
C GLY A 461 8.70 28.62 -10.87
N THR A 462 8.80 27.39 -10.39
CA THR A 462 7.89 26.83 -9.38
C THR A 462 8.71 26.22 -8.25
N THR A 463 8.31 26.61 -7.04
CA THR A 463 8.87 26.34 -5.72
C THR A 463 9.23 24.87 -5.47
N ALA A 464 10.30 24.67 -4.70
CA ALA A 464 10.96 23.39 -4.38
C ALA A 464 10.09 22.28 -3.75
N ALA A 465 8.80 22.53 -3.47
CA ALA A 465 7.86 21.54 -2.93
C ALA A 465 7.30 20.57 -4.00
N GLY A 466 7.31 20.94 -5.29
CA GLY A 466 6.73 20.10 -6.36
C GLY A 466 7.62 18.97 -6.91
N ILE A 467 8.93 19.03 -6.67
CA ILE A 467 9.89 18.08 -7.28
C ILE A 467 9.94 16.74 -6.52
N ALA A 468 9.60 16.74 -5.23
CA ALA A 468 9.51 15.49 -4.45
C ALA A 468 8.31 14.61 -4.89
N ALA A 469 7.19 15.22 -5.28
CA ALA A 469 6.03 14.49 -5.80
C ALA A 469 6.28 13.90 -7.20
N ALA A 470 6.99 14.64 -8.08
CA ALA A 470 7.33 14.15 -9.42
C ALA A 470 8.32 12.97 -9.40
N ALA A 471 9.27 12.95 -8.45
CA ALA A 471 10.23 11.85 -8.28
C ALA A 471 9.57 10.54 -7.79
N VAL A 472 8.44 10.61 -7.09
CA VAL A 472 7.64 9.43 -6.72
C VAL A 472 6.83 8.91 -7.92
N SER A 473 6.51 9.76 -8.91
CA SER A 473 5.76 9.36 -10.11
C SER A 473 6.61 8.85 -11.28
N ALA A 474 7.93 9.07 -11.27
CA ALA A 474 8.85 8.66 -12.35
C ALA A 474 9.25 7.17 -12.27
N GLY A 475 8.25 6.28 -12.28
CA GLY A 475 8.04 5.30 -13.34
C GLY A 475 9.08 4.24 -13.72
N SER A 476 10.29 4.14 -13.13
CA SER A 476 11.06 2.89 -13.23
C SER A 476 10.58 1.91 -12.16
N SER A 477 9.40 1.33 -12.42
CA SER A 477 8.74 0.22 -11.71
C SER A 477 9.51 -0.29 -10.47
N ASN A 478 9.20 0.25 -9.29
CA ASN A 478 9.66 -0.32 -8.03
C ASN A 478 9.31 -1.82 -7.95
N ALA A 479 8.19 -2.24 -8.55
CA ALA A 479 7.83 -3.63 -8.76
C ALA A 479 8.90 -4.44 -9.52
N GLU A 480 9.60 -3.88 -10.52
CA GLU A 480 10.70 -4.56 -11.22
C GLU A 480 11.92 -4.73 -10.30
N LEU A 481 12.18 -3.76 -9.43
CA LEU A 481 13.28 -3.82 -8.47
C LEU A 481 12.99 -4.81 -7.33
N VAL A 482 11.74 -4.84 -6.84
CA VAL A 482 11.24 -5.85 -5.90
C VAL A 482 11.26 -7.23 -6.54
N ARG A 483 10.78 -7.38 -7.78
CA ARG A 483 10.84 -8.64 -8.53
C ARG A 483 12.27 -9.11 -8.75
N ARG A 484 13.20 -8.19 -9.06
CA ARG A 484 14.64 -8.49 -9.20
C ARG A 484 15.26 -8.91 -7.88
N ARG A 485 14.89 -8.28 -6.75
CA ARG A 485 15.32 -8.69 -5.41
C ARG A 485 14.73 -10.03 -4.99
N LEU A 486 13.44 -10.27 -5.24
CA LEU A 486 12.78 -11.55 -4.96
C LEU A 486 13.37 -12.69 -5.81
N HIS A 487 13.66 -12.46 -7.10
CA HIS A 487 14.39 -13.43 -7.91
C HIS A 487 15.84 -13.64 -7.43
N ALA A 488 16.50 -12.59 -6.95
CA ALA A 488 17.86 -12.71 -6.41
C ALA A 488 17.91 -13.41 -5.04
N ALA A 489 16.90 -13.19 -4.18
CA ALA A 489 16.81 -13.74 -2.83
C ALA A 489 16.21 -15.16 -2.83
N GLY A 490 15.20 -15.43 -3.65
CA GLY A 490 14.59 -16.75 -3.86
C GLY A 490 15.43 -17.69 -4.74
N GLY A 491 16.43 -17.16 -5.45
CA GLY A 491 17.35 -17.94 -6.31
C GLY A 491 18.57 -18.55 -5.59
N GLY A 492 18.65 -18.44 -4.26
CA GLY A 492 19.82 -18.85 -3.47
C GLY A 492 20.10 -20.36 -3.37
N ALA A 493 19.18 -21.23 -3.82
CA ALA A 493 19.43 -22.68 -3.84
C ALA A 493 19.60 -23.26 -5.26
N GLU A 494 18.94 -22.72 -6.29
CA GLU A 494 19.01 -23.30 -7.65
C GLU A 494 19.36 -22.30 -8.76
N GLY A 495 19.12 -20.99 -8.58
CA GLY A 495 19.40 -19.97 -9.61
C GLY A 495 20.88 -19.60 -9.73
N GLY A 496 21.66 -19.75 -8.65
CA GLY A 496 23.10 -19.51 -8.64
C GLY A 496 23.91 -20.55 -9.42
N VAL A 497 23.38 -21.77 -9.60
CA VAL A 497 24.09 -22.85 -10.29
C VAL A 497 24.13 -22.58 -11.79
N VAL A 498 23.04 -22.09 -12.39
CA VAL A 498 23.01 -21.82 -13.83
C VAL A 498 23.87 -20.61 -14.21
N SER A 499 23.87 -19.54 -13.41
CA SER A 499 24.72 -18.39 -13.69
C SER A 499 26.21 -18.67 -13.41
N ARG A 500 26.54 -19.50 -12.41
CA ARG A 500 27.92 -20.00 -12.21
C ARG A 500 28.34 -20.95 -13.32
N ALA A 501 27.50 -21.91 -13.68
CA ALA A 501 27.77 -22.83 -14.78
C ALA A 501 27.97 -22.09 -16.10
N TRP A 502 27.21 -21.02 -16.35
CA TRP A 502 27.40 -20.19 -17.53
C TRP A 502 28.72 -19.41 -17.50
N TRP A 503 29.09 -18.86 -16.34
CA TRP A 503 30.40 -18.20 -16.17
C TRP A 503 31.58 -19.18 -16.28
N GLU A 504 31.41 -20.40 -15.79
CA GLU A 504 32.41 -21.47 -15.94
C GLU A 504 32.52 -21.96 -17.39
N ILE A 505 31.40 -22.07 -18.12
CA ILE A 505 31.42 -22.40 -19.56
C ILE A 505 32.12 -21.29 -20.35
N VAL A 506 31.81 -20.01 -20.09
CA VAL A 506 32.45 -18.89 -20.76
C VAL A 506 33.96 -18.87 -20.45
N ARG A 507 34.34 -19.18 -19.21
CA ARG A 507 35.75 -19.27 -18.81
C ARG A 507 36.45 -20.47 -19.47
N ALA A 508 35.82 -21.64 -19.51
CA ALA A 508 36.37 -22.83 -20.15
C ALA A 508 36.55 -22.66 -21.67
N VAL A 509 35.60 -21.99 -22.32
CA VAL A 509 35.71 -21.61 -23.74
C VAL A 509 36.81 -20.55 -23.93
N GLY A 510 36.93 -19.60 -23.02
CA GLY A 510 38.01 -18.60 -23.04
C GLY A 510 39.40 -19.22 -22.87
N ASP A 511 39.55 -20.17 -21.95
CA ASP A 511 40.83 -20.87 -21.69
C ASP A 511 41.19 -21.81 -22.85
N THR A 512 40.21 -22.48 -23.47
CA THR A 512 40.46 -23.31 -24.65
C THR A 512 40.83 -22.49 -25.88
N VAL A 513 40.20 -21.33 -26.11
CA VAL A 513 40.60 -20.41 -27.19
C VAL A 513 42.00 -19.82 -26.93
N ARG A 514 42.32 -19.50 -25.68
CA ARG A 514 43.64 -18.97 -25.30
C ARG A 514 44.75 -20.02 -25.40
N MET A 515 44.46 -21.28 -25.09
CA MET A 515 45.42 -22.38 -25.27
C MET A 515 45.60 -22.78 -26.73
N ALA A 516 44.55 -22.70 -27.56
CA ALA A 516 44.66 -22.97 -29.00
C ALA A 516 45.43 -21.88 -29.77
N GLY A 517 45.48 -20.64 -29.25
CA GLY A 517 46.17 -19.51 -29.90
C GLY A 517 47.64 -19.31 -29.52
N SER A 518 48.19 -20.11 -28.61
CA SER A 518 49.54 -19.92 -28.04
C SER A 518 50.61 -20.87 -28.62
N GLY A 519 50.25 -21.73 -29.57
CA GLY A 519 51.13 -22.80 -30.06
C GLY A 519 51.29 -22.82 -31.58
N LEU A 520 51.66 -21.68 -32.18
CA LEU A 520 52.20 -21.65 -33.54
C LEU A 520 52.96 -20.33 -33.79
N VAL A 521 54.12 -20.20 -33.15
CA VAL A 521 55.23 -19.34 -33.60
C VAL A 521 56.52 -20.11 -33.42
#